data_AF-K5W8U5-F1
#
_entry.id   AF-K5W8U5-F1
#
_cell.length_a   1.000
_cell.length_b   1.000
_cell.length_c   1.000
_cell.angle_alpha   90.00
_cell.angle_beta   90.00
_cell.angle_gamma   90.00
#
_symmetry.space_group_name_H-M   'P 1'
#
loop_
_entity.id
_entity.type
_entity.pdbx_description
1 polymer ?
#
loop_
_entity_poly.entity_id
_entity_poly.type
_entity_poly.pdbx_seq_one_letter_code
_entity_poly.pdbx_strand_id
1 'polypeptide(L)'
;MSSPSSVSTTFKIEDAPGTSHNAIFTHWHPGAYYYSFSATQPYGCPPGSTLAHVNPSMTSTSAFPATPGIAASTEYTATPCPDCGQVIKVSSSTTYHMDRHRESQRCMRQAVRKLMEEEEARASALRTELFSNVPCDRVQRGNGGSARAAVAGDSGKEAQEEDSGEKYCDIGIQADPVLPQLQVPQVRTTRKASRRCQSEPLLGPLESHELDAAAKVCVFVVNSDLQAQKATKERDSVKCLQCGETLLKRNVRSHVGSHILRQVVSAPEGPNMKHTVHPSNPCGFCGRAGCDINLVKTDSPASKYTATTSNCPHAHSFSWNKARRFSSVMPCTNVPVQCLLCPKDPFTKLRTVYWKYNMFHHIQTAHPEHWDWQAHRVHDIGINFRRLLAISERELDTVARGRTRPYPGAVGGAVDDGDGSVISNKRAAVEALVRSTSHDSEGSLKRFKKS
;
A
#
# COMPACT_ATOMS: atom_id res chain seq x y z
N MET A 1 -12.31 -55.70 -7.33
CA MET A 1 -12.50 -54.61 -8.30
C MET A 1 -11.25 -54.55 -9.15
N SER A 2 -11.37 -54.87 -10.43
CA SER A 2 -10.23 -55.01 -11.36
C SER A 2 -9.68 -53.63 -11.75
N SER A 3 -8.36 -53.46 -11.69
CA SER A 3 -7.67 -52.24 -12.13
C SER A 3 -7.89 -52.02 -13.64
N PRO A 4 -8.21 -50.80 -14.10
CA PRO A 4 -8.39 -50.54 -15.52
C PRO A 4 -7.03 -50.58 -16.25
N SER A 5 -7.01 -51.25 -17.40
CA SER A 5 -5.88 -51.34 -18.31
C SER A 5 -5.54 -49.96 -18.91
N SER A 6 -4.28 -49.56 -18.86
CA SER A 6 -3.79 -48.34 -19.51
C SER A 6 -3.77 -48.49 -21.03
N VAL A 7 -4.45 -47.60 -21.76
CA VAL A 7 -4.36 -47.48 -23.22
C VAL A 7 -3.28 -46.46 -23.55
N SER A 8 -2.31 -46.85 -24.39
CA SER A 8 -1.25 -45.95 -24.88
C SER A 8 -1.45 -45.68 -26.36
N THR A 9 -1.50 -44.41 -26.75
CA THR A 9 -1.65 -43.99 -28.15
C THR A 9 -0.34 -43.33 -28.61
N THR A 10 0.23 -43.81 -29.71
CA THR A 10 1.47 -43.26 -30.28
C THR A 10 1.13 -42.45 -31.52
N PHE A 11 1.65 -41.23 -31.61
CA PHE A 11 1.51 -40.37 -32.78
C PHE A 11 2.89 -40.11 -33.38
N LYS A 12 3.00 -40.21 -34.71
CA LYS A 12 4.15 -39.71 -35.46
C LYS A 12 3.91 -38.25 -35.80
N ILE A 13 4.83 -37.38 -35.42
CA ILE A 13 4.86 -35.99 -35.88
C ILE A 13 5.97 -35.91 -36.93
N GLU A 14 5.58 -35.57 -38.15
CA GLU A 14 6.52 -35.32 -39.25
C GLU A 14 6.77 -33.82 -39.33
N ASP A 15 7.89 -33.37 -38.77
CA ASP A 15 8.48 -32.08 -39.13
C ASP A 15 9.52 -32.31 -40.23
N ALA A 16 9.73 -31.27 -41.06
CA ALA A 16 10.65 -31.11 -42.20
C ALA A 16 11.57 -32.31 -42.61
N PRO A 17 11.74 -32.58 -43.91
CA PRO A 17 12.31 -33.83 -44.42
C PRO A 17 13.67 -34.15 -43.80
N GLY A 18 13.70 -35.15 -42.91
CA GLY A 18 14.95 -35.72 -42.40
C GLY A 18 14.99 -36.07 -40.90
N THR A 19 14.00 -35.69 -40.08
CA THR A 19 14.06 -35.99 -38.64
C THR A 19 12.73 -36.52 -38.10
N SER A 20 12.67 -37.82 -37.78
CA SER A 20 11.52 -38.42 -37.10
C SER A 20 11.79 -38.58 -35.61
N HIS A 21 10.95 -37.98 -34.77
CA HIS A 21 10.95 -38.20 -33.33
C HIS A 21 9.73 -39.04 -32.94
N ASN A 22 9.94 -40.11 -32.16
CA ASN A 22 8.84 -40.86 -31.56
C ASN A 22 8.52 -40.24 -30.20
N ALA A 23 7.35 -39.60 -30.07
CA ALA A 23 6.83 -39.15 -28.80
C ALA A 23 5.83 -40.18 -28.26
N ILE A 24 6.07 -40.70 -27.06
CA ILE A 24 5.16 -41.61 -26.36
C ILE A 24 4.41 -40.80 -25.31
N PHE A 25 3.08 -40.77 -25.42
CA PHE A 25 2.21 -40.12 -24.44
C PHE A 25 1.52 -41.17 -23.58
N THR A 26 1.81 -41.17 -22.28
CA THR A 26 1.09 -41.96 -21.28
C THR A 26 0.13 -41.08 -20.51
N HIS A 27 -1.18 -41.30 -20.69
CA HIS A 27 -2.23 -40.59 -19.96
C HIS A 27 -2.33 -41.09 -18.51
N TRP A 28 -2.01 -40.22 -17.55
CA TRP A 28 -2.35 -40.42 -16.13
C TRP A 28 -3.03 -39.15 -15.59
N HIS A 29 -4.35 -39.23 -15.41
CA HIS A 29 -5.26 -38.21 -14.83
C HIS A 29 -5.38 -36.84 -15.55
N PRO A 30 -6.57 -36.22 -15.60
CA PRO A 30 -6.77 -34.89 -16.17
C PRO A 30 -6.40 -33.84 -15.11
N GLY A 31 -5.24 -33.20 -15.24
CA GLY A 31 -4.88 -32.08 -14.37
C GLY A 31 -3.44 -31.60 -14.39
N ALA A 32 -2.51 -32.35 -15.00
CA ALA A 32 -1.13 -31.89 -15.12
C ALA A 32 -0.51 -32.38 -16.44
N TYR A 33 -0.17 -31.44 -17.32
CA TYR A 33 0.68 -31.73 -18.46
C TYR A 33 2.13 -31.58 -18.01
N TYR A 34 2.87 -32.69 -17.95
CA TYR A 34 4.31 -32.68 -17.78
C TYR A 34 4.97 -32.91 -19.14
N TYR A 35 5.81 -31.97 -19.57
CA TYR A 35 6.70 -32.16 -20.71
C TYR A 35 8.02 -32.71 -20.19
N SER A 36 8.43 -33.88 -20.68
CA SER A 36 9.79 -34.39 -20.48
C SER A 36 10.44 -34.59 -21.83
N PHE A 37 11.47 -33.80 -22.13
CA PHE A 37 12.35 -34.04 -23.27
C PHE A 37 13.50 -34.93 -22.82
N SER A 38 13.56 -36.16 -23.33
CA SER A 38 14.76 -36.98 -23.21
C SER A 38 15.62 -36.73 -24.45
N ALA A 39 16.57 -35.81 -24.34
CA ALA A 39 17.59 -35.61 -25.36
C ALA A 39 18.77 -36.53 -25.05
N THR A 40 18.92 -37.61 -25.82
CA THR A 40 20.18 -38.37 -25.89
C THR A 40 21.20 -37.55 -26.66
N GLN A 41 22.19 -36.97 -25.97
CA GLN A 41 23.35 -36.35 -26.61
C GLN A 41 24.40 -37.42 -26.99
N PRO A 42 24.98 -37.37 -28.20
CA PRO A 42 26.18 -38.11 -28.52
C PRO A 42 27.44 -37.28 -28.17
N TYR A 43 28.44 -38.01 -27.71
CA TYR A 43 29.79 -37.62 -27.26
C TYR A 43 30.58 -36.66 -28.18
N GLY A 44 31.48 -35.86 -27.57
CA GLY A 44 32.73 -35.43 -28.22
C GLY A 44 33.28 -34.07 -27.79
N CYS A 45 34.24 -34.04 -26.86
CA CYS A 45 35.18 -32.91 -26.65
C CYS A 45 36.45 -33.10 -27.50
N PRO A 46 37.12 -32.00 -27.88
CA PRO A 46 38.58 -31.94 -27.79
C PRO A 46 39.08 -30.70 -27.01
N PRO A 47 40.30 -30.72 -26.45
CA PRO A 47 40.84 -29.64 -25.65
C PRO A 47 41.73 -28.69 -26.46
N GLY A 48 41.81 -27.44 -25.99
CA GLY A 48 42.96 -26.57 -26.22
C GLY A 48 42.63 -25.22 -26.84
N SER A 49 42.84 -24.15 -26.07
CA SER A 49 43.50 -22.92 -26.51
C SER A 49 43.63 -21.94 -25.35
N THR A 50 44.87 -21.78 -24.89
CA THR A 50 45.35 -20.79 -23.93
C THR A 50 45.31 -19.41 -24.60
N LEU A 51 44.51 -18.47 -24.06
CA LEU A 51 44.55 -17.07 -24.49
C LEU A 51 45.19 -16.21 -23.39
N ALA A 52 46.28 -15.55 -23.78
CA ALA A 52 47.05 -14.61 -22.98
C ALA A 52 46.25 -13.33 -22.68
N HIS A 53 46.21 -12.94 -21.41
CA HIS A 53 45.70 -11.65 -20.96
C HIS A 53 46.81 -10.59 -21.15
N VAL A 54 46.58 -9.66 -22.08
CA VAL A 54 47.38 -8.42 -22.20
C VAL A 54 46.73 -7.34 -21.34
N ASN A 55 47.46 -6.86 -20.33
CA ASN A 55 47.11 -5.67 -19.54
C ASN A 55 47.55 -4.41 -20.31
N PRO A 56 46.68 -3.43 -20.57
CA PRO A 56 47.13 -2.08 -20.89
C PRO A 56 47.13 -1.24 -19.60
N SER A 57 48.33 -1.02 -19.06
CA SER A 57 48.60 0.03 -18.10
C SER A 57 48.65 1.37 -18.84
N MET A 58 47.64 2.22 -18.64
CA MET A 58 47.67 3.62 -19.10
C MET A 58 47.68 4.55 -17.89
N THR A 59 48.88 4.95 -17.48
CA THR A 59 49.12 6.14 -16.66
C THR A 59 49.44 7.30 -17.60
N SER A 60 48.42 8.09 -17.94
CA SER A 60 48.58 9.40 -18.59
C SER A 60 48.23 10.48 -17.57
N THR A 61 49.27 11.06 -16.98
CA THR A 61 49.16 12.18 -16.04
C THR A 61 49.35 13.47 -16.85
N SER A 62 48.25 14.00 -17.42
CA SER A 62 48.28 15.32 -18.07
C SER A 62 48.13 16.42 -17.01
N ALA A 63 49.20 17.18 -16.79
CA ALA A 63 49.16 18.39 -15.98
C ALA A 63 48.38 19.48 -16.74
N PHE A 64 47.22 19.88 -16.21
CA PHE A 64 46.50 21.06 -16.69
C PHE A 64 47.10 22.32 -16.06
N PRO A 65 47.36 23.39 -16.85
CA PRO A 65 47.80 24.66 -16.30
C PRO A 65 46.67 25.31 -15.49
N ALA A 66 46.98 25.68 -14.24
CA ALA A 66 46.05 26.38 -13.36
C ALA A 66 45.84 27.82 -13.86
N THR A 67 44.72 28.06 -14.54
CA THR A 67 44.25 29.40 -14.89
C THR A 67 43.84 30.15 -13.62
N PRO A 68 44.25 31.42 -13.41
CA PRO A 68 43.85 32.21 -12.25
C PRO A 68 42.32 32.33 -12.19
N GLY A 69 41.72 31.83 -11.11
CA GLY A 69 40.28 31.79 -10.94
C GLY A 69 39.70 33.20 -10.83
N ILE A 70 39.01 33.63 -11.90
CA ILE A 70 38.07 34.75 -11.83
C ILE A 70 36.91 34.28 -10.93
N ALA A 71 36.78 34.89 -9.75
CA ALA A 71 35.69 34.61 -8.82
C ALA A 71 34.36 35.01 -9.48
N ALA A 72 33.71 34.05 -10.14
CA ALA A 72 32.38 34.23 -10.69
C ALA A 72 31.39 34.37 -9.52
N SER A 73 30.99 35.61 -9.22
CA SER A 73 29.88 35.89 -8.33
C SER A 73 28.62 35.29 -8.95
N THR A 74 28.13 34.18 -8.39
CA THR A 74 26.87 33.58 -8.85
C THR A 74 25.72 34.39 -8.27
N GLU A 75 24.99 35.09 -9.12
CA GLU A 75 23.79 35.84 -8.73
C GLU A 75 22.63 34.88 -8.48
N TYR A 76 21.94 35.04 -7.35
CA TYR A 76 20.77 34.25 -6.97
C TYR A 76 19.53 35.14 -7.00
N THR A 77 18.50 34.70 -7.71
CA THR A 77 17.19 35.36 -7.74
C THR A 77 16.19 34.59 -6.88
N ALA A 78 15.28 35.32 -6.25
CA ALA A 78 14.20 34.75 -5.45
C ALA A 78 12.99 34.48 -6.36
N THR A 79 12.67 33.21 -6.61
CA THR A 79 11.56 32.80 -7.50
C THR A 79 10.56 31.94 -6.74
N PRO A 80 9.25 32.24 -6.78
CA PRO A 80 8.23 31.40 -6.14
C PRO A 80 8.10 30.06 -6.87
N CYS A 81 8.03 28.96 -6.10
CA CYS A 81 7.71 27.64 -6.63
C CYS A 81 6.26 27.63 -7.15
N PRO A 82 6.01 27.13 -8.38
CA PRO A 82 4.65 27.14 -8.93
C PRO A 82 3.71 26.17 -8.21
N ASP A 83 4.25 25.09 -7.63
CA ASP A 83 3.45 24.04 -6.99
C ASP A 83 3.00 24.44 -5.59
N CYS A 84 3.92 24.96 -4.77
CA CYS A 84 3.66 25.28 -3.37
C CYS A 84 3.63 26.79 -3.03
N GLY A 85 4.01 27.67 -3.97
CA GLY A 85 4.11 29.11 -3.75
C GLY A 85 5.32 29.57 -2.92
N GLN A 86 6.14 28.66 -2.38
CA GLN A 86 7.28 29.02 -1.54
C GLN A 86 8.38 29.70 -2.38
N VAL A 87 8.91 30.83 -1.90
CA VAL A 87 10.03 31.53 -2.55
C VAL A 87 11.34 30.77 -2.34
N ILE A 88 12.02 30.46 -3.44
CA ILE A 88 13.30 29.73 -3.46
C ILE A 88 14.37 30.63 -4.06
N LYS A 89 15.56 30.62 -3.47
CA LYS A 89 16.74 31.21 -4.08
C LYS A 89 17.25 30.27 -5.16
N VAL A 90 17.09 30.64 -6.41
CA VAL A 90 17.58 29.89 -7.56
C VAL A 90 18.73 30.65 -8.21
N SER A 91 19.75 29.93 -8.65
CA SER A 91 20.78 30.53 -9.49
C SER A 91 20.21 30.68 -10.89
N SER A 92 20.46 31.81 -11.55
CA SER A 92 19.98 32.06 -12.92
C SER A 92 20.52 31.04 -13.94
N SER A 93 21.64 30.38 -13.63
CA SER A 93 22.27 29.40 -14.52
C SER A 93 21.78 27.96 -14.34
N THR A 94 20.98 27.64 -13.31
CA THR A 94 20.57 26.25 -13.04
C THR A 94 19.14 26.13 -12.49
N THR A 95 18.40 25.11 -12.96
CA THR A 95 17.07 24.74 -12.40
C THR A 95 17.16 23.84 -11.17
N TYR A 96 18.37 23.33 -10.87
CA TYR A 96 18.61 22.30 -9.87
C TYR A 96 17.96 22.58 -8.51
N HIS A 97 18.03 23.83 -8.03
CA HIS A 97 17.45 24.22 -6.75
C HIS A 97 15.91 24.16 -6.75
N MET A 98 15.26 24.48 -7.88
CA MET A 98 13.81 24.38 -8.06
C MET A 98 13.39 22.92 -8.14
N ASP A 99 14.09 22.11 -8.92
CA ASP A 99 13.78 20.68 -9.11
C ASP A 99 13.93 19.91 -7.79
N ARG A 100 15.04 20.13 -7.07
CA ARG A 100 15.27 19.53 -5.74
C ARG A 100 14.23 19.96 -4.71
N HIS A 101 13.69 21.17 -4.82
CA HIS A 101 12.61 21.61 -3.96
C HIS A 101 11.28 20.93 -4.31
N ARG A 102 10.95 20.80 -5.60
CA ARG A 102 9.73 20.10 -6.05
C ARG A 102 9.70 18.65 -5.58
N GLU A 103 10.83 17.98 -5.60
CA GLU A 103 10.99 16.61 -5.07
C GLU A 103 10.90 16.53 -3.54
N SER A 104 10.92 17.67 -2.83
CA SER A 104 10.83 17.67 -1.38
C SER A 104 9.42 17.30 -0.89
N GLN A 105 9.38 16.48 0.16
CA GLN A 105 8.15 16.11 0.87
C GLN A 105 7.39 17.32 1.46
N ARG A 106 8.06 18.47 1.59
CA ARG A 106 7.43 19.72 2.04
C ARG A 106 6.65 20.37 0.91
N CYS A 107 7.27 20.51 -0.27
CA CYS A 107 6.63 21.06 -1.46
C CYS A 107 5.41 20.22 -1.85
N MET A 108 5.56 18.90 -1.98
CA MET A 108 4.44 18.00 -2.31
C MET A 108 3.25 18.16 -1.34
N ARG A 109 3.51 18.28 -0.02
CA ARG A 109 2.46 18.47 0.98
C ARG A 109 1.79 19.85 0.95
N GLN A 110 2.49 20.87 0.49
CA GLN A 110 1.90 22.20 0.29
C GLN A 110 1.11 22.27 -1.01
N ALA A 111 1.62 21.68 -2.09
CA ALA A 111 0.93 21.58 -3.37
C ALA A 111 -0.43 20.88 -3.23
N VAL A 112 -0.49 19.74 -2.52
CA VAL A 112 -1.75 19.04 -2.24
C VAL A 112 -2.72 19.90 -1.42
N ARG A 113 -2.23 20.68 -0.45
CA ARG A 113 -3.09 21.58 0.34
C ARG A 113 -3.67 22.71 -0.51
N LYS A 114 -2.84 23.34 -1.34
CA LYS A 114 -3.27 24.39 -2.26
C LYS A 114 -4.33 23.86 -3.24
N LEU A 115 -4.15 22.65 -3.77
CA LEU A 115 -5.12 22.03 -4.67
C LEU A 115 -6.46 21.76 -3.96
N MET A 116 -6.43 21.27 -2.72
CA MET A 116 -7.64 21.09 -1.90
C MET A 116 -8.36 22.41 -1.61
N GLU A 117 -7.61 23.48 -1.29
CA GLU A 117 -8.16 24.82 -1.07
C GLU A 117 -8.79 25.40 -2.35
N GLU A 118 -8.17 25.20 -3.51
CA GLU A 118 -8.72 25.60 -4.81
C GLU A 118 -9.98 24.81 -5.19
N GLU A 119 -10.05 23.51 -4.85
CA GLU A 119 -11.23 22.67 -5.07
C GLU A 119 -12.38 23.09 -4.13
N GLU A 120 -12.08 23.37 -2.86
CA GLU A 120 -13.06 23.88 -1.90
C GLU A 120 -13.58 25.26 -2.30
N ALA A 121 -12.70 26.15 -2.78
CA ALA A 121 -13.09 27.45 -3.32
C ALA A 121 -14.00 27.30 -4.54
N ARG A 122 -13.69 26.38 -5.47
CA ARG A 122 -14.57 26.06 -6.61
C ARG A 122 -15.92 25.51 -6.16
N ALA A 123 -15.93 24.58 -5.21
CA ALA A 123 -17.18 24.05 -4.65
C ALA A 123 -18.00 25.12 -3.91
N SER A 124 -17.34 26.09 -3.26
CA SER A 124 -18.00 27.23 -2.66
C SER A 124 -18.61 28.17 -3.71
N ALA A 125 -17.89 28.46 -4.79
CA ALA A 125 -18.39 29.29 -5.88
C ALA A 125 -19.63 28.66 -6.55
N LEU A 126 -19.59 27.35 -6.85
CA LEU A 126 -20.73 26.62 -7.39
C LEU A 126 -21.93 26.62 -6.44
N ARG A 127 -21.70 26.50 -5.12
CA ARG A 127 -22.78 26.65 -4.13
C ARG A 127 -23.41 28.04 -4.20
N THR A 128 -22.60 29.09 -4.24
CA THR A 128 -23.11 30.47 -4.35
C THR A 128 -23.93 30.67 -5.63
N GLU A 129 -23.47 30.16 -6.78
CA GLU A 129 -24.21 30.24 -8.06
C GLU A 129 -25.54 29.48 -8.03
N LEU A 130 -25.59 28.32 -7.39
CA LEU A 130 -26.83 27.54 -7.24
C LEU A 130 -27.85 28.26 -6.36
N PHE A 131 -27.41 28.92 -5.28
CA PHE A 131 -28.31 29.65 -4.38
C PHE A 131 -28.78 30.99 -4.97
N SER A 132 -28.01 31.65 -5.84
CA SER A 132 -28.43 32.91 -6.48
C SER A 132 -29.51 32.74 -7.53
N ASN A 133 -29.72 31.51 -8.04
CA ASN A 133 -30.69 31.22 -9.10
C ASN A 133 -32.04 30.68 -8.57
N VAL A 134 -32.25 30.61 -7.26
CA VAL A 134 -33.56 30.24 -6.71
C VAL A 134 -34.50 31.44 -6.90
N PRO A 135 -35.55 31.33 -7.73
CA PRO A 135 -36.51 32.40 -7.89
C PRO A 135 -37.16 32.66 -6.54
N CYS A 136 -36.93 33.86 -5.97
CA CYS A 136 -37.76 34.37 -4.91
C CYS A 136 -39.11 34.69 -5.53
N ASP A 137 -39.98 33.68 -5.68
CA ASP A 137 -41.38 33.92 -5.96
C ASP A 137 -41.93 34.75 -4.81
N ARG A 138 -42.11 36.03 -5.13
CA ARG A 138 -42.66 37.06 -4.29
C ARG A 138 -44.10 36.66 -4.02
N VAL A 139 -44.31 35.92 -2.93
CA VAL A 139 -45.65 35.65 -2.38
C VAL A 139 -46.28 37.01 -2.11
N GLN A 140 -47.10 37.48 -3.06
CA GLN A 140 -47.98 38.61 -2.86
C GLN A 140 -48.93 38.20 -1.74
N ARG A 141 -48.72 38.76 -0.54
CA ARG A 141 -49.71 38.70 0.53
C ARG A 141 -50.96 39.42 0.04
N GLY A 142 -51.92 38.62 -0.42
CA GLY A 142 -53.26 39.07 -0.72
C GLY A 142 -53.90 39.67 0.54
N ASN A 143 -54.25 40.94 0.43
CA ASN A 143 -55.04 41.68 1.40
C ASN A 143 -56.52 41.34 1.15
N GLY A 144 -57.12 40.53 2.02
CA GLY A 144 -58.56 40.27 2.08
C GLY A 144 -58.87 39.73 3.48
N GLY A 145 -59.76 40.29 4.28
CA GLY A 145 -60.99 41.00 3.94
C GLY A 145 -62.18 40.18 4.47
N SER A 146 -62.41 40.29 5.78
CA SER A 146 -63.66 40.13 6.54
C SER A 146 -64.88 39.43 5.88
N ALA A 147 -65.41 38.36 6.50
CA ALA A 147 -66.84 38.27 6.89
C ALA A 147 -67.16 37.03 7.77
N ARG A 148 -67.84 37.33 8.89
CA ARG A 148 -68.94 36.64 9.63
C ARG A 148 -69.69 35.53 8.87
N ALA A 149 -70.46 34.60 9.47
CA ALA A 149 -70.76 34.13 10.81
C ALA A 149 -71.82 32.99 10.69
N ALA A 150 -71.83 32.09 11.68
CA ALA A 150 -72.99 31.41 12.29
C ALA A 150 -73.73 30.24 11.61
N VAL A 151 -74.31 29.41 12.51
CA VAL A 151 -75.35 28.36 12.42
C VAL A 151 -74.80 26.96 12.10
N ALA A 152 -74.81 25.92 12.95
CA ALA A 152 -75.63 25.34 14.03
C ALA A 152 -76.39 24.06 13.59
N GLY A 153 -76.24 23.01 14.41
CA GLY A 153 -77.07 21.78 14.47
C GLY A 153 -76.73 20.69 13.45
N ASP A 154 -77.03 19.41 13.64
CA ASP A 154 -77.48 18.59 14.77
C ASP A 154 -77.49 17.13 14.24
N SER A 155 -77.33 16.15 15.14
CA SER A 155 -77.81 14.76 15.06
C SER A 155 -77.39 13.80 13.92
N GLY A 156 -76.67 12.73 14.32
CA GLY A 156 -77.24 11.37 14.34
C GLY A 156 -76.97 10.39 13.18
N LYS A 157 -76.40 9.22 13.57
CA LYS A 157 -76.48 7.86 12.95
C LYS A 157 -75.68 7.62 11.66
N GLU A 158 -75.22 6.42 11.29
CA GLU A 158 -74.89 5.11 11.88
C GLU A 158 -74.36 4.29 10.66
N ALA A 159 -73.40 3.38 10.90
CA ALA A 159 -72.95 2.28 10.03
C ALA A 159 -72.05 2.51 8.78
N GLN A 160 -70.96 1.72 8.77
CA GLN A 160 -70.17 1.13 7.66
C GLN A 160 -69.51 2.13 6.68
N GLU A 161 -68.31 1.94 6.13
CA GLU A 161 -67.55 0.77 5.71
C GLU A 161 -66.09 1.24 5.44
N GLU A 162 -65.23 0.31 5.05
CA GLU A 162 -63.80 0.43 4.78
C GLU A 162 -63.38 1.59 3.85
N ASP A 163 -62.13 2.06 4.03
CA ASP A 163 -61.11 2.11 2.97
C ASP A 163 -60.12 3.29 3.15
N SER A 164 -58.88 2.96 2.82
CA SER A 164 -57.62 3.68 2.75
C SER A 164 -57.63 5.20 2.53
N GLY A 165 -56.63 5.87 3.12
CA GLY A 165 -56.23 7.21 2.68
C GLY A 165 -55.41 7.97 3.70
N GLU A 166 -54.08 7.86 3.59
CA GLU A 166 -53.10 8.71 4.27
C GLU A 166 -53.47 10.20 4.16
N LYS A 167 -53.58 10.87 5.32
CA LYS A 167 -53.53 12.33 5.39
C LYS A 167 -52.52 12.79 6.43
N TYR A 168 -51.48 13.39 5.87
CA TYR A 168 -50.71 14.52 6.34
C TYR A 168 -51.43 15.36 7.41
N CYS A 169 -50.79 15.57 8.56
CA CYS A 169 -51.15 16.65 9.49
C CYS A 169 -49.97 17.61 9.61
N ASP A 170 -50.23 18.83 9.16
CA ASP A 170 -49.58 20.07 9.61
C ASP A 170 -49.49 20.09 11.15
N ILE A 171 -48.32 20.42 11.67
CA ILE A 171 -48.20 20.94 13.04
C ILE A 171 -47.48 22.28 12.95
N GLY A 172 -48.24 23.31 13.30
CA GLY A 172 -47.81 24.69 13.36
C GLY A 172 -46.72 24.92 14.41
N ILE A 173 -45.82 25.84 14.06
CA ILE A 173 -44.79 26.36 14.94
C ILE A 173 -45.42 27.46 15.80
N GLN A 174 -45.66 27.17 17.07
CA GLN A 174 -45.82 28.20 18.11
C GLN A 174 -44.44 28.52 18.69
N ALA A 175 -44.09 29.80 18.66
CA ALA A 175 -42.94 30.34 19.37
C ALA A 175 -43.40 30.80 20.77
N ASP A 176 -42.62 30.42 21.80
CA ASP A 176 -42.38 31.13 23.07
C ASP A 176 -41.66 30.16 24.05
N PRO A 177 -41.10 30.61 25.19
CA PRO A 177 -40.15 31.70 25.38
C PRO A 177 -38.90 31.23 26.19
N VAL A 178 -37.91 32.13 26.29
CA VAL A 178 -36.79 32.22 27.26
C VAL A 178 -36.57 31.03 28.22
N LEU A 179 -35.47 30.30 28.04
CA LEU A 179 -34.87 29.39 29.02
C LEU A 179 -33.67 30.04 29.73
N PRO A 180 -33.42 29.72 31.02
CA PRO A 180 -32.36 30.31 31.82
C PRO A 180 -31.00 29.68 31.53
N GLN A 181 -29.93 30.47 31.70
CA GLN A 181 -28.54 30.06 31.55
C GLN A 181 -28.18 28.89 32.48
N LEU A 182 -27.87 27.73 31.90
CA LEU A 182 -27.15 26.66 32.59
C LEU A 182 -25.64 26.87 32.42
N GLN A 183 -24.94 27.00 33.54
CA GLN A 183 -23.49 27.06 33.62
C GLN A 183 -22.87 25.72 33.20
N VAL A 184 -21.99 25.78 32.19
CA VAL A 184 -21.15 24.65 31.76
C VAL A 184 -19.95 24.53 32.72
N PRO A 185 -19.68 23.33 33.30
CA PRO A 185 -18.48 23.13 34.10
C PRO A 185 -17.23 23.16 33.21
N GLN A 186 -16.27 24.03 33.56
CA GLN A 186 -15.01 24.14 32.84
C GLN A 186 -14.16 22.87 32.98
N VAL A 187 -13.94 22.20 31.85
CA VAL A 187 -12.95 21.12 31.73
C VAL A 187 -11.56 21.75 31.73
N ARG A 188 -10.86 21.59 32.86
CA ARG A 188 -9.45 21.95 33.02
C ARG A 188 -8.59 21.18 32.02
N THR A 189 -8.08 21.88 31.01
CA THR A 189 -6.99 21.38 30.17
C THR A 189 -5.66 21.61 30.91
N THR A 190 -5.05 20.54 31.41
CA THR A 190 -3.70 20.61 31.96
C THR A 190 -2.70 20.78 30.82
N ARG A 191 -2.27 22.03 30.58
CA ARG A 191 -1.11 22.35 29.75
C ARG A 191 0.15 21.76 30.40
N LYS A 192 0.80 20.80 29.73
CA LYS A 192 2.17 20.39 30.04
C LYS A 192 3.11 21.55 29.66
N ALA A 193 3.59 22.25 30.68
CA ALA A 193 4.62 23.26 30.55
C ALA A 193 5.95 22.60 30.14
N SER A 194 6.46 22.99 28.97
CA SER A 194 7.82 22.72 28.53
C SER A 194 8.77 23.59 29.35
N ARG A 195 9.58 22.97 30.22
CA ARG A 195 10.63 23.66 30.98
C ARG A 195 11.76 24.03 30.02
N ARG A 196 11.84 25.32 29.70
CA ARG A 196 12.98 25.99 29.06
C ARG A 196 13.95 26.36 30.17
N CYS A 197 15.12 25.73 30.21
CA CYS A 197 16.21 26.16 31.10
C CYS A 197 16.78 27.47 30.55
N GLN A 198 16.57 28.56 31.29
CA GLN A 198 17.36 29.78 31.20
C GLN A 198 18.20 29.86 32.47
N SER A 199 19.50 30.03 32.31
CA SER A 199 20.37 30.63 33.32
C SER A 199 21.55 31.27 32.58
N GLU A 200 21.37 32.54 32.23
CA GLU A 200 22.49 33.48 32.13
C GLU A 200 22.95 33.80 33.56
N PRO A 201 24.26 34.04 33.73
CA PRO A 201 24.69 35.05 34.68
C PRO A 201 25.50 36.15 33.96
N LEU A 202 25.17 37.38 34.32
CA LEU A 202 25.80 38.62 33.87
C LEU A 202 26.87 39.07 34.87
N LEU A 203 27.93 39.64 34.27
CA LEU A 203 28.89 40.66 34.76
C LEU A 203 30.25 40.23 35.33
N GLY A 204 31.27 40.80 34.69
CA GLY A 204 32.59 41.12 35.27
C GLY A 204 33.66 41.36 34.19
N PRO A 205 34.15 42.60 33.98
CA PRO A 205 35.27 42.88 33.09
C PRO A 205 36.58 42.86 33.89
N LEU A 206 37.54 42.02 33.51
CA LEU A 206 38.90 42.06 34.05
C LEU A 206 39.92 41.71 32.96
N GLU A 207 40.68 42.74 32.62
CA GLU A 207 42.12 42.78 32.36
C GLU A 207 42.77 41.77 31.41
N SER A 208 43.37 42.34 30.37
CA SER A 208 44.41 41.79 29.51
C SER A 208 45.64 41.34 30.31
N HIS A 209 46.04 40.07 30.14
CA HIS A 209 47.44 39.68 30.23
C HIS A 209 47.75 38.47 29.33
N GLU A 210 49.00 38.48 28.88
CA GLU A 210 49.65 37.73 27.82
C GLU A 210 49.76 36.21 27.99
N LEU A 211 49.87 35.54 26.83
CA LEU A 211 50.66 34.34 26.51
C LEU A 211 50.53 33.11 27.42
N ASP A 212 49.94 32.03 26.90
CA ASP A 212 50.69 30.76 26.81
C ASP A 212 50.04 29.71 25.87
N ALA A 213 50.92 28.93 25.24
CA ALA A 213 50.64 28.00 24.17
C ALA A 213 49.68 26.86 24.55
N ALA A 214 48.42 26.95 24.09
CA ALA A 214 47.48 25.84 24.17
C ALA A 214 47.80 24.79 23.09
N ALA A 215 48.58 23.78 23.47
CA ALA A 215 48.78 22.56 22.72
C ALA A 215 47.43 21.93 22.34
N LYS A 216 47.14 21.94 21.04
CA LYS A 216 45.97 21.31 20.43
C LYS A 216 46.14 19.78 20.54
N VAL A 217 45.70 19.20 21.65
CA VAL A 217 45.57 17.75 21.79
C VAL A 217 44.46 17.30 20.85
N CYS A 218 44.84 16.92 19.63
CA CYS A 218 44.00 16.16 18.73
C CYS A 218 43.74 14.79 19.39
N VAL A 219 42.63 14.68 20.12
CA VAL A 219 42.11 13.38 20.55
C VAL A 219 41.74 12.62 19.29
N PHE A 220 42.63 11.71 18.88
CA PHE A 220 42.31 10.66 17.93
C PHE A 220 41.20 9.81 18.55
N VAL A 221 39.94 10.08 18.18
CA VAL A 221 38.84 9.15 18.42
C VAL A 221 39.11 7.95 17.53
N VAL A 222 39.80 6.96 18.10
CA VAL A 222 40.16 5.73 17.43
C VAL A 222 38.88 4.95 17.15
N ASN A 223 38.51 4.89 15.86
CA ASN A 223 37.75 3.94 15.03
C ASN A 223 37.06 2.68 15.62
N SER A 224 36.77 2.64 16.92
CA SER A 224 36.27 1.46 17.66
C SER A 224 34.79 1.23 17.37
N ASP A 225 34.02 2.30 17.18
CA ASP A 225 32.59 2.23 16.84
C ASP A 225 32.34 1.64 15.45
N LEU A 226 33.25 1.87 14.50
CA LEU A 226 33.12 1.35 13.14
C LEU A 226 33.33 -0.17 13.09
N GLN A 227 34.18 -0.72 13.97
CA GLN A 227 34.40 -2.17 14.09
C GLN A 227 33.23 -2.86 14.81
N ALA A 228 32.66 -2.24 15.85
CA ALA A 228 31.46 -2.76 16.51
C ALA A 228 30.23 -2.77 15.58
N GLN A 229 30.08 -1.77 14.71
CA GLN A 229 29.02 -1.74 13.71
C GLN A 229 29.21 -2.77 12.59
N LYS A 230 30.46 -3.09 12.20
CA LYS A 230 30.74 -4.18 11.24
C LYS A 230 30.42 -5.56 11.84
N ALA A 231 30.80 -5.80 13.09
CA ALA A 231 30.57 -7.09 13.76
C ALA A 231 29.07 -7.38 13.99
N THR A 232 28.25 -6.36 14.24
CA THR A 232 26.78 -6.53 14.38
C THR A 232 26.10 -6.76 13.03
N LYS A 233 26.63 -6.20 11.93
CA LYS A 233 26.05 -6.34 10.59
C LYS A 233 26.21 -7.74 10.00
N GLU A 234 27.27 -8.47 10.33
CA GLU A 234 27.47 -9.85 9.85
C GLU A 234 26.45 -10.83 10.44
N ARG A 235 26.03 -10.62 11.69
CA ARG A 235 25.09 -11.50 12.40
C ARG A 235 23.69 -11.55 11.79
N ASP A 236 23.31 -10.52 11.03
CA ASP A 236 21.99 -10.42 10.38
C ASP A 236 22.01 -10.81 8.91
N SER A 237 23.10 -11.44 8.42
CA SER A 237 23.17 -11.93 7.06
C SER A 237 22.68 -13.38 6.94
N VAL A 238 21.93 -13.68 5.89
CA VAL A 238 21.35 -14.99 5.59
C VAL A 238 21.52 -15.27 4.10
N LYS A 239 21.92 -16.50 3.75
CA LYS A 239 22.02 -16.91 2.34
C LYS A 239 20.66 -17.34 1.81
N CYS A 240 20.28 -16.84 0.65
CA CYS A 240 19.09 -17.30 -0.07
C CYS A 240 19.24 -18.79 -0.44
N LEU A 241 18.23 -19.61 -0.12
CA LEU A 241 18.27 -21.05 -0.44
C LEU A 241 18.01 -21.34 -1.92
N GLN A 242 17.55 -20.36 -2.70
CA GLN A 242 17.27 -20.48 -4.12
C GLN A 242 18.51 -20.22 -4.96
N CYS A 243 19.17 -19.06 -4.77
CA CYS A 243 20.30 -18.63 -5.59
C CYS A 243 21.64 -18.57 -4.84
N GLY A 244 21.65 -18.73 -3.51
CA GLY A 244 22.85 -18.63 -2.68
C GLY A 244 23.35 -17.22 -2.39
N GLU A 245 22.65 -16.17 -2.82
CA GLU A 245 23.01 -14.77 -2.54
C GLU A 245 22.94 -14.48 -1.03
N THR A 246 23.96 -13.79 -0.50
CA THR A 246 24.00 -13.38 0.91
C THR A 246 23.23 -12.07 1.07
N LEU A 247 22.17 -12.09 1.86
CA LEU A 247 21.23 -10.99 2.04
C LEU A 247 21.14 -10.58 3.51
N LEU A 248 20.77 -9.33 3.76
CA LEU A 248 20.31 -8.95 5.10
C LEU A 248 18.98 -9.63 5.40
N LYS A 249 18.78 -10.11 6.63
CA LYS A 249 17.58 -10.84 7.07
C LYS A 249 16.28 -10.12 6.68
N ARG A 250 16.23 -8.80 6.87
CA ARG A 250 15.09 -7.93 6.49
C ARG A 250 14.75 -7.90 5.00
N ASN A 251 15.70 -8.23 4.13
CA ASN A 251 15.54 -8.23 2.67
C ASN A 251 15.20 -9.61 2.11
N VAL A 252 15.41 -10.68 2.88
CA VAL A 252 15.21 -12.06 2.43
C VAL A 252 13.81 -12.29 1.85
N ARG A 253 12.76 -11.76 2.50
CA ARG A 253 11.38 -11.92 2.03
C ARG A 253 11.16 -11.30 0.65
N SER A 254 11.68 -10.08 0.45
CA SER A 254 11.51 -9.39 -0.82
C SER A 254 12.25 -10.11 -1.94
N HIS A 255 13.45 -10.60 -1.66
CA HIS A 255 14.26 -11.33 -2.62
C HIS A 255 13.65 -12.70 -2.97
N VAL A 256 13.30 -13.51 -1.97
CA VAL A 256 12.67 -14.83 -2.18
C VAL A 256 11.31 -14.69 -2.85
N GLY A 257 10.55 -13.66 -2.47
CA GLY A 257 9.29 -13.35 -3.14
C GLY A 257 9.45 -13.02 -4.62
N SER A 258 10.57 -12.43 -5.07
CA SER A 258 10.86 -12.26 -6.49
C SER A 258 11.03 -13.60 -7.23
N HIS A 259 11.69 -14.59 -6.64
CA HIS A 259 11.78 -15.95 -7.21
C HIS A 259 10.39 -16.59 -7.30
N ILE A 260 9.60 -16.54 -6.22
CA ILE A 260 8.23 -17.07 -6.20
C ILE A 260 7.38 -16.40 -7.31
N LEU A 261 7.44 -15.07 -7.43
CA LEU A 261 6.66 -14.37 -8.44
C LEU A 261 7.10 -14.77 -9.86
N ARG A 262 8.41 -14.87 -10.13
CA ARG A 262 8.93 -15.34 -11.43
C ARG A 262 8.42 -16.73 -11.77
N GLN A 263 8.46 -17.67 -10.82
CA GLN A 263 7.92 -19.00 -11.02
C GLN A 263 6.42 -18.95 -11.36
N VAL A 264 5.63 -18.18 -10.60
CA VAL A 264 4.18 -18.03 -10.81
C VAL A 264 3.87 -17.47 -12.21
N VAL A 265 4.71 -16.59 -12.76
CA VAL A 265 4.53 -16.02 -14.10
C VAL A 265 5.29 -16.78 -15.19
N SER A 266 5.86 -17.94 -14.88
CA SER A 266 6.71 -18.71 -15.79
C SER A 266 7.84 -17.87 -16.42
N ALA A 267 8.37 -16.90 -15.68
CA ALA A 267 9.52 -16.13 -16.08
C ALA A 267 10.80 -16.93 -15.79
N PRO A 268 11.82 -16.85 -16.67
CA PRO A 268 13.09 -17.49 -16.40
C PRO A 268 13.71 -16.92 -15.13
N GLU A 269 14.10 -17.80 -14.21
CA GLU A 269 14.92 -17.42 -13.09
C GLU A 269 16.37 -17.16 -13.57
N GLY A 270 17.11 -16.32 -12.86
CA GLY A 270 18.47 -15.95 -13.27
C GLY A 270 19.43 -17.16 -13.31
N PRO A 271 20.59 -17.03 -13.95
CA PRO A 271 21.54 -18.14 -14.13
C PRO A 271 22.11 -18.70 -12.82
N ASN A 272 21.98 -17.96 -11.71
CA ASN A 272 22.54 -18.32 -10.41
C ASN A 272 21.59 -19.18 -9.55
N MET A 273 20.53 -19.74 -10.11
CA MET A 273 19.61 -20.61 -9.36
C MET A 273 20.25 -21.96 -9.04
N LYS A 274 20.28 -22.30 -7.76
CA LYS A 274 20.77 -23.57 -7.21
C LYS A 274 19.62 -24.54 -6.92
N HIS A 275 18.48 -24.01 -6.49
CA HIS A 275 17.31 -24.81 -6.10
C HIS A 275 16.03 -24.16 -6.59
N THR A 276 15.16 -24.94 -7.23
CA THR A 276 13.85 -24.48 -7.70
C THR A 276 12.96 -24.07 -6.52
N VAL A 277 12.17 -23.00 -6.71
CA VAL A 277 11.10 -22.65 -5.77
C VAL A 277 10.03 -23.75 -5.79
N HIS A 278 9.46 -24.06 -4.62
CA HIS A 278 8.43 -25.07 -4.52
C HIS A 278 7.15 -24.62 -5.25
N PRO A 279 6.55 -25.43 -6.15
CA PRO A 279 5.48 -24.98 -7.04
C PRO A 279 4.15 -24.65 -6.34
N SER A 280 3.76 -25.45 -5.33
CA SER A 280 2.41 -25.35 -4.75
C SER A 280 2.32 -24.44 -3.53
N ASN A 281 3.21 -24.60 -2.55
CA ASN A 281 3.18 -23.83 -1.31
C ASN A 281 4.58 -23.35 -0.87
N PRO A 282 5.22 -22.46 -1.65
CA PRO A 282 6.53 -21.92 -1.29
C PRO A 282 6.44 -20.97 -0.10
N CYS A 283 7.35 -21.11 0.86
CA CYS A 283 7.48 -20.16 1.96
C CYS A 283 8.01 -18.82 1.45
N GLY A 284 7.34 -17.71 1.78
CA GLY A 284 7.81 -16.36 1.45
C GLY A 284 9.16 -15.95 2.07
N PHE A 285 9.71 -16.72 3.01
CA PHE A 285 11.05 -16.48 3.58
C PHE A 285 12.15 -17.35 2.98
N CYS A 286 11.85 -18.56 2.49
CA CYS A 286 12.90 -19.48 2.04
C CYS A 286 12.57 -20.23 0.74
N GLY A 287 11.42 -19.98 0.12
CA GLY A 287 10.95 -20.56 -1.14
C GLY A 287 10.68 -22.08 -1.12
N ARG A 288 10.86 -22.75 0.03
CA ARG A 288 10.62 -24.19 0.23
C ARG A 288 9.24 -24.43 0.84
N ALA A 289 8.72 -25.66 0.73
CA ALA A 289 7.51 -26.08 1.43
C ALA A 289 7.77 -26.46 2.90
N GLY A 290 6.69 -26.77 3.63
CA GLY A 290 6.75 -27.24 5.02
C GLY A 290 6.97 -26.14 6.06
N CYS A 291 6.92 -24.86 5.65
CA CYS A 291 6.96 -23.75 6.59
C CYS A 291 5.55 -23.26 6.92
N ASP A 292 5.21 -23.30 8.20
CA ASP A 292 3.96 -22.77 8.71
C ASP A 292 4.06 -21.27 8.93
N ILE A 293 2.90 -20.62 8.84
CA ILE A 293 2.81 -19.19 8.99
C ILE A 293 1.53 -18.79 9.69
N ASN A 294 1.66 -17.96 10.72
CA ASN A 294 0.53 -17.43 11.47
C ASN A 294 0.66 -15.91 11.61
N LEU A 295 -0.48 -15.21 11.52
CA LEU A 295 -0.56 -13.78 11.79
C LEU A 295 -0.94 -13.55 13.25
N VAL A 296 -0.08 -12.89 14.00
CA VAL A 296 -0.36 -12.49 15.38
C VAL A 296 -0.99 -11.10 15.36
N LYS A 297 -2.21 -11.02 15.90
CA LYS A 297 -2.88 -9.75 16.15
C LYS A 297 -2.10 -9.02 17.25
N THR A 298 -1.82 -7.75 17.04
CA THR A 298 -1.13 -6.93 18.05
C THR A 298 -2.16 -6.08 18.76
N ASP A 299 -1.97 -5.90 20.07
CA ASP A 299 -2.88 -5.10 20.90
C ASP A 299 -2.82 -3.60 20.59
N SER A 300 -1.87 -3.19 19.75
CA SER A 300 -1.75 -1.80 19.32
C SER A 300 -2.93 -1.38 18.44
N PRO A 301 -3.66 -0.30 18.79
CA PRO A 301 -4.78 0.20 17.98
C PRO A 301 -4.34 0.67 16.58
N ALA A 302 -3.04 0.97 16.40
CA ALA A 302 -2.50 1.48 15.14
C ALA A 302 -2.10 0.37 14.13
N SER A 303 -1.91 -0.87 14.58
CA SER A 303 -1.46 -1.97 13.73
C SER A 303 -2.22 -3.25 14.06
N LYS A 304 -3.19 -3.60 13.22
CA LYS A 304 -4.00 -4.83 13.42
C LYS A 304 -3.14 -6.10 13.40
N TYR A 305 -2.01 -6.12 12.68
CA TYR A 305 -1.13 -7.27 12.56
C TYR A 305 0.33 -6.82 12.42
N THR A 306 1.21 -7.28 13.31
CA THR A 306 2.60 -6.77 13.36
C THR A 306 3.65 -7.86 13.34
N ALA A 307 3.30 -9.10 13.73
CA ALA A 307 4.24 -10.21 13.76
C ALA A 307 3.67 -11.42 13.05
N THR A 308 4.51 -11.99 12.20
CA THR A 308 4.29 -13.30 11.60
C THR A 308 5.09 -14.29 12.43
N THR A 309 4.44 -15.26 13.05
CA THR A 309 5.17 -16.42 13.61
C THR A 309 5.31 -17.44 12.50
N SER A 310 6.52 -17.94 12.30
CA SER A 310 6.83 -18.98 11.32
C SER A 310 7.92 -19.87 11.87
N ASN A 311 7.83 -21.17 11.57
CA ASN A 311 8.87 -22.16 11.87
C ASN A 311 10.04 -22.10 10.87
N CYS A 312 10.00 -21.21 9.87
CA CYS A 312 11.06 -21.05 8.89
C CYS A 312 12.36 -20.53 9.56
N PRO A 313 13.54 -21.12 9.31
CA PRO A 313 14.80 -20.64 9.88
C PRO A 313 15.17 -19.22 9.43
N HIS A 314 14.63 -18.77 8.29
CA HIS A 314 14.86 -17.43 7.75
C HIS A 314 13.78 -16.42 8.16
N ALA A 315 12.83 -16.83 9.04
CA ALA A 315 11.77 -15.97 9.52
C ALA A 315 12.32 -14.74 10.27
N HIS A 316 11.69 -13.60 10.04
CA HIS A 316 11.95 -12.36 10.76
C HIS A 316 10.66 -11.55 10.90
N SER A 317 10.61 -10.71 11.93
CA SER A 317 9.52 -9.74 12.11
C SER A 317 9.60 -8.63 11.07
N PHE A 318 8.46 -8.25 10.49
CA PHE A 318 8.37 -7.11 9.60
C PHE A 318 7.01 -6.42 9.73
N SER A 319 6.94 -5.13 9.38
CA SER A 319 5.67 -4.40 9.35
C SER A 319 4.83 -4.85 8.15
N TRP A 320 3.71 -5.53 8.43
CA TRP A 320 2.79 -6.02 7.39
C TRP A 320 2.29 -4.92 6.46
N ASN A 321 1.91 -3.76 7.02
CA ASN A 321 1.42 -2.61 6.24
C ASN A 321 2.49 -2.03 5.29
N LYS A 322 3.77 -2.04 5.69
CA LYS A 322 4.87 -1.61 4.80
C LYS A 322 5.13 -2.66 3.73
N ALA A 323 5.14 -3.93 4.12
CA ALA A 323 5.40 -5.06 3.25
C ALA A 323 4.37 -5.25 2.13
N ARG A 324 3.11 -4.85 2.36
CA ARG A 324 2.05 -4.90 1.35
C ARG A 324 2.19 -3.82 0.26
N ARG A 325 3.00 -2.78 0.50
CA ARG A 325 3.18 -1.68 -0.44
C ARG A 325 4.38 -1.96 -1.32
N PHE A 326 4.18 -1.88 -2.62
CA PHE A 326 5.26 -1.91 -3.60
C PHE A 326 6.19 -0.71 -3.38
N SER A 327 7.49 -0.93 -3.54
CA SER A 327 8.51 0.12 -3.63
C SER A 327 9.62 -0.33 -4.56
N SER A 328 10.37 0.60 -5.13
CA SER A 328 11.52 0.25 -5.99
C SER A 328 12.59 -0.55 -5.27
N VAL A 329 12.77 -0.32 -3.96
CA VAL A 329 13.76 -1.02 -3.12
C VAL A 329 13.26 -2.40 -2.68
N MET A 330 11.96 -2.55 -2.47
CA MET A 330 11.31 -3.81 -2.11
C MET A 330 10.17 -4.07 -3.11
N PRO A 331 10.49 -4.63 -4.29
CA PRO A 331 9.52 -4.74 -5.37
C PRO A 331 8.47 -5.82 -5.13
N CYS A 332 8.65 -6.67 -4.13
CA CYS A 332 7.75 -7.78 -3.84
C CYS A 332 6.81 -7.46 -2.67
N THR A 333 5.51 -7.57 -2.93
CA THR A 333 4.43 -7.40 -1.95
C THR A 333 3.94 -8.72 -1.35
N ASN A 334 4.74 -9.78 -1.44
CA ASN A 334 4.41 -11.08 -0.85
C ASN A 334 4.30 -10.97 0.67
N VAL A 335 3.07 -11.02 1.17
CA VAL A 335 2.74 -10.93 2.59
C VAL A 335 1.80 -12.07 2.98
N PRO A 336 1.77 -12.48 4.25
CA PRO A 336 0.79 -13.44 4.73
C PRO A 336 -0.60 -12.80 4.71
N VAL A 337 -1.58 -13.54 4.21
CA VAL A 337 -2.96 -13.11 4.02
C VAL A 337 -3.89 -14.18 4.58
N GLN A 338 -4.87 -13.79 5.39
CA GLN A 338 -5.93 -14.68 5.83
C GLN A 338 -6.86 -15.00 4.66
N CYS A 339 -7.12 -16.27 4.39
CA CYS A 339 -8.13 -16.66 3.41
C CYS A 339 -9.53 -16.36 3.99
N LEU A 340 -10.31 -15.49 3.35
CA LEU A 340 -11.65 -15.14 3.85
C LEU A 340 -12.71 -16.21 3.57
N LEU A 341 -12.40 -17.16 2.68
CA LEU A 341 -13.26 -18.26 2.26
C LEU A 341 -13.15 -19.45 3.23
N CYS A 342 -11.94 -19.72 3.75
CA CYS A 342 -11.74 -20.75 4.76
C CYS A 342 -12.52 -20.46 6.05
N PRO A 343 -13.14 -21.46 6.69
CA PRO A 343 -13.84 -21.27 7.97
C PRO A 343 -12.89 -20.71 9.05
N LYS A 344 -13.45 -19.95 9.99
CA LYS A 344 -12.70 -19.55 11.19
C LYS A 344 -12.53 -20.75 12.09
N ASP A 345 -11.34 -20.92 12.63
CA ASP A 345 -11.08 -21.91 13.66
C ASP A 345 -11.96 -21.62 14.89
N PRO A 346 -12.64 -22.64 15.45
CA PRO A 346 -13.61 -22.44 16.52
C PRO A 346 -12.99 -21.95 17.83
N PHE A 347 -11.71 -22.22 18.08
CA PHE A 347 -11.00 -21.87 19.31
C PHE A 347 -10.30 -20.52 19.19
N THR A 348 -9.46 -20.36 18.18
CA THR A 348 -8.65 -19.14 17.96
C THR A 348 -9.44 -18.02 17.30
N LYS A 349 -10.57 -18.34 16.65
CA LYS A 349 -11.36 -17.42 15.80
C LYS A 349 -10.56 -16.82 14.62
N LEU A 350 -9.37 -17.36 14.34
CA LEU A 350 -8.53 -16.97 13.22
C LEU A 350 -8.85 -17.82 11.99
N ARG A 351 -8.57 -17.28 10.81
CA ARG A 351 -8.63 -18.04 9.55
C ARG A 351 -7.23 -18.51 9.19
N THR A 352 -7.15 -19.55 8.38
CA THR A 352 -5.89 -20.03 7.79
C THR A 352 -5.19 -18.90 7.02
N VAL A 353 -3.87 -18.87 7.13
CA VAL A 353 -3.01 -17.83 6.56
C VAL A 353 -2.15 -18.44 5.47
N TYR A 354 -2.11 -17.80 4.31
CA TYR A 354 -1.26 -18.18 3.19
C TYR A 354 -0.44 -16.98 2.73
N TRP A 355 0.70 -17.22 2.11
CA TRP A 355 1.40 -16.17 1.39
C TRP A 355 0.55 -15.64 0.22
N LYS A 356 0.59 -14.32 -0.02
CA LYS A 356 -0.20 -13.66 -1.07
C LYS A 356 -0.11 -14.39 -2.40
N TYR A 357 1.08 -14.78 -2.83
CA TYR A 357 1.29 -15.46 -4.11
C TYR A 357 0.81 -16.92 -4.11
N ASN A 358 0.74 -17.56 -2.95
CA ASN A 358 0.24 -18.94 -2.80
C ASN A 358 -1.29 -18.98 -2.71
N MET A 359 -1.93 -17.82 -2.43
CA MET A 359 -3.38 -17.77 -2.24
C MET A 359 -4.15 -18.25 -3.47
N PHE A 360 -3.65 -18.01 -4.68
CA PHE A 360 -4.30 -18.46 -5.90
C PHE A 360 -4.32 -19.98 -6.01
N HIS A 361 -3.21 -20.66 -5.71
CA HIS A 361 -3.16 -22.12 -5.67
C HIS A 361 -4.05 -22.69 -4.57
N HIS A 362 -4.09 -22.04 -3.40
CA HIS A 362 -5.03 -22.41 -2.34
C HIS A 362 -6.49 -22.27 -2.78
N ILE A 363 -6.87 -21.18 -3.45
CA ILE A 363 -8.23 -21.00 -3.96
C ILE A 363 -8.56 -22.06 -5.00
N GLN A 364 -7.66 -22.35 -5.95
CA GLN A 364 -7.87 -23.41 -6.95
C GLN A 364 -8.17 -24.79 -6.33
N THR A 365 -7.49 -25.12 -5.23
CA THR A 365 -7.53 -26.47 -4.63
C THR A 365 -8.58 -26.61 -3.54
N ALA A 366 -8.74 -25.58 -2.69
CA ALA A 366 -9.63 -25.62 -1.53
C ALA A 366 -10.95 -24.86 -1.74
N HIS A 367 -11.02 -23.98 -2.75
CA HIS A 367 -12.19 -23.16 -3.08
C HIS A 367 -12.45 -23.14 -4.60
N PRO A 368 -12.55 -24.32 -5.27
CA PRO A 368 -12.72 -24.38 -6.72
C PRO A 368 -13.98 -23.64 -7.21
N GLU A 369 -15.00 -23.48 -6.36
CA GLU A 369 -16.20 -22.69 -6.61
C GLU A 369 -15.96 -21.19 -6.81
N HIS A 370 -14.79 -20.69 -6.40
CA HIS A 370 -14.36 -19.30 -6.56
C HIS A 370 -13.27 -19.15 -7.63
N TRP A 371 -12.98 -20.22 -8.39
CA TRP A 371 -11.96 -20.24 -9.43
C TRP A 371 -12.54 -20.45 -10.83
N ASP A 372 -12.35 -19.46 -11.69
CA ASP A 372 -12.74 -19.50 -13.10
C ASP A 372 -11.60 -20.14 -13.89
N TRP A 373 -11.76 -21.43 -14.25
CA TRP A 373 -10.75 -22.20 -14.99
C TRP A 373 -10.53 -21.69 -16.41
N GLN A 374 -11.55 -21.09 -17.04
CA GLN A 374 -11.43 -20.59 -18.41
C GLN A 374 -10.65 -19.29 -18.44
N ALA A 375 -10.94 -18.39 -17.51
CA ALA A 375 -10.21 -17.14 -17.40
C ALA A 375 -8.93 -17.26 -16.55
N HIS A 376 -8.70 -18.36 -15.83
CA HIS A 376 -7.62 -18.49 -14.84
C HIS A 376 -7.62 -17.34 -13.80
N ARG A 377 -8.79 -17.01 -13.23
CA ARG A 377 -8.94 -15.93 -12.23
C ARG A 377 -9.86 -16.30 -11.08
N VAL A 378 -9.74 -15.55 -10.00
CA VAL A 378 -10.68 -15.64 -8.87
C VAL A 378 -11.94 -14.83 -9.18
N HIS A 379 -13.12 -15.42 -9.00
CA HIS A 379 -14.43 -14.75 -9.09
C HIS A 379 -15.20 -14.84 -7.77
N ASP A 380 -16.28 -14.07 -7.65
CA ASP A 380 -17.21 -14.07 -6.51
C ASP A 380 -16.58 -13.87 -5.12
N ILE A 381 -15.40 -13.24 -5.08
CA ILE A 381 -14.78 -12.77 -3.85
C ILE A 381 -14.99 -11.26 -3.66
N GLY A 382 -15.11 -10.84 -2.41
CA GLY A 382 -15.27 -9.43 -2.06
C GLY A 382 -14.14 -8.55 -2.61
N ILE A 383 -14.49 -7.34 -3.06
CA ILE A 383 -13.57 -6.40 -3.73
C ILE A 383 -12.29 -6.11 -2.91
N ASN A 384 -12.42 -6.03 -1.59
CA ASN A 384 -11.29 -5.80 -0.69
C ASN A 384 -10.32 -6.98 -0.65
N PHE A 385 -10.82 -8.21 -0.71
CA PHE A 385 -9.98 -9.41 -0.77
C PHE A 385 -9.28 -9.50 -2.13
N ARG A 386 -10.02 -9.23 -3.22
CA ARG A 386 -9.45 -9.15 -4.57
C ARG A 386 -8.30 -8.13 -4.65
N ARG A 387 -8.50 -6.91 -4.14
CA ARG A 387 -7.46 -5.87 -4.08
C ARG A 387 -6.24 -6.28 -3.24
N LEU A 388 -6.44 -7.07 -2.19
CA LEU A 388 -5.35 -7.58 -1.35
C LEU A 388 -4.48 -8.60 -2.09
N LEU A 389 -5.08 -9.40 -2.97
CA LEU A 389 -4.38 -10.42 -3.76
C LEU A 389 -3.79 -9.88 -5.07
N ALA A 390 -4.28 -8.74 -5.56
CA ALA A 390 -3.82 -8.14 -6.80
C ALA A 390 -2.31 -7.85 -6.80
N ILE A 391 -1.61 -8.30 -7.85
CA ILE A 391 -0.20 -7.99 -8.13
C ILE A 391 -0.20 -6.77 -9.06
N SER A 392 0.50 -5.70 -8.69
CA SER A 392 0.53 -4.50 -9.52
C SER A 392 1.40 -4.71 -10.76
N GLU A 393 1.14 -3.96 -11.81
CA GLU A 393 1.95 -4.02 -13.04
C GLU A 393 3.38 -3.57 -12.80
N ARG A 394 3.58 -2.54 -11.98
CA ARG A 394 4.92 -2.08 -11.57
C ARG A 394 5.72 -3.16 -10.83
N GLU A 395 5.04 -3.92 -9.97
CA GLU A 395 5.63 -5.08 -9.28
C GLU A 395 6.05 -6.16 -10.26
N LEU A 396 5.17 -6.48 -11.21
CA LEU A 396 5.44 -7.47 -12.24
C LEU A 396 6.57 -7.04 -13.16
N ASP A 397 6.55 -5.80 -13.68
CA ASP A 397 7.59 -5.26 -14.55
C ASP A 397 8.94 -5.21 -13.86
N THR A 398 8.98 -4.92 -12.56
CA THR A 398 10.25 -4.89 -11.83
C THR A 398 10.86 -6.29 -11.69
N VAL A 399 10.03 -7.30 -11.49
CA VAL A 399 10.48 -8.68 -11.22
C VAL A 399 10.66 -9.49 -12.51
N ALA A 400 9.79 -9.30 -13.49
CA ALA A 400 9.66 -10.07 -14.72
C ALA A 400 9.14 -9.19 -15.88
N ARG A 401 10.00 -8.28 -16.37
CA ARG A 401 9.68 -7.36 -17.49
C ARG A 401 9.05 -8.09 -18.68
N GLY A 402 7.96 -7.50 -19.20
CA GLY A 402 7.28 -7.97 -20.40
C GLY A 402 6.45 -9.24 -20.22
N ARG A 403 6.26 -9.71 -18.98
CA ARG A 403 5.34 -10.81 -18.69
C ARG A 403 3.95 -10.26 -18.41
N THR A 404 2.95 -10.97 -18.91
CA THR A 404 1.55 -10.71 -18.59
C THR A 404 1.27 -11.15 -17.15
N ARG A 405 0.24 -10.53 -16.53
CA ARG A 405 -0.14 -10.88 -15.17
C ARG A 405 -0.48 -12.38 -15.10
N PRO A 406 0.00 -13.11 -14.08
CA PRO A 406 -0.23 -14.56 -13.98
C PRO A 406 -1.71 -14.90 -13.82
N TYR A 407 -2.50 -13.91 -13.43
CA TYR A 407 -3.94 -13.97 -13.28
C TYR A 407 -4.51 -12.74 -13.98
N PRO A 408 -5.55 -12.86 -14.82
CA PRO A 408 -6.15 -11.72 -15.50
C PRO A 408 -6.47 -10.64 -14.49
N GLY A 409 -6.11 -9.41 -14.83
CA GLY A 409 -6.47 -8.22 -14.06
C GLY A 409 -7.98 -8.16 -13.83
N ALA A 410 -8.40 -7.31 -12.89
CA ALA A 410 -9.81 -7.08 -12.62
C ALA A 410 -10.57 -6.84 -13.93
N VAL A 411 -11.57 -7.67 -14.20
CA VAL A 411 -12.47 -7.48 -15.34
C VAL A 411 -13.22 -6.17 -15.08
N GLY A 412 -12.99 -5.18 -15.95
CA GLY A 412 -13.65 -3.88 -15.90
C GLY A 412 -12.77 -2.77 -15.32
N GLY A 413 -12.08 -2.06 -16.21
CA GLY A 413 -12.13 -0.60 -16.31
C GLY A 413 -11.78 0.30 -15.12
N ALA A 414 -11.35 -0.23 -13.98
CA ALA A 414 -10.67 0.59 -12.99
C ALA A 414 -9.25 0.82 -13.50
N VAL A 415 -9.11 1.76 -14.44
CA VAL A 415 -7.84 2.46 -14.67
C VAL A 415 -7.29 2.77 -13.29
N ASP A 416 -6.09 2.25 -13.02
CA ASP A 416 -5.31 2.54 -11.84
C ASP A 416 -4.87 3.99 -11.99
N ASP A 417 -5.79 4.93 -11.77
CA ASP A 417 -5.52 6.37 -11.72
C ASP A 417 -4.46 6.52 -10.64
N GLY A 418 -3.23 6.73 -11.13
CA GLY A 418 -2.00 6.52 -10.38
C GLY A 418 -1.89 7.42 -9.17
N ASP A 419 -2.51 7.02 -8.06
CA ASP A 419 -2.11 7.41 -6.74
C ASP A 419 -2.47 6.26 -5.80
N GLY A 420 -1.44 5.67 -5.21
CA GLY A 420 -1.54 4.74 -4.09
C GLY A 420 -2.03 5.47 -2.84
N SER A 421 -3.20 6.11 -2.94
CA SER A 421 -3.77 6.99 -1.96
C SER A 421 -4.43 6.16 -0.88
N VAL A 422 -3.63 5.91 0.14
CA VAL A 422 -4.03 5.50 1.50
C VAL A 422 -5.09 6.44 2.10
N ILE A 423 -5.48 7.52 1.41
CA ILE A 423 -6.58 8.42 1.78
C ILE A 423 -7.94 7.69 1.79
N SER A 424 -8.15 6.62 1.01
CA SER A 424 -9.46 5.92 0.99
C SER A 424 -9.85 5.30 2.35
N ASN A 425 -8.90 4.79 3.15
CA ASN A 425 -9.22 4.25 4.48
C ASN A 425 -9.47 5.34 5.53
N LYS A 426 -8.87 6.53 5.38
CA LYS A 426 -9.15 7.66 6.29
C LYS A 426 -10.47 8.31 5.93
N ARG A 427 -10.78 8.50 4.63
CA ARG A 427 -12.06 9.02 4.17
C ARG A 427 -13.21 8.08 4.51
N ALA A 428 -13.06 6.77 4.32
CA ALA A 428 -14.08 5.80 4.73
C ALA A 428 -14.25 5.72 6.26
N ALA A 429 -13.18 5.88 7.03
CA ALA A 429 -13.27 5.95 8.50
C ALA A 429 -13.89 7.27 8.99
N VAL A 430 -13.63 8.38 8.31
CA VAL A 430 -14.25 9.69 8.60
C VAL A 430 -15.72 9.68 8.18
N GLU A 431 -16.07 9.13 7.02
CA GLU A 431 -17.47 8.96 6.59
C GLU A 431 -18.26 8.02 7.51
N ALA A 432 -17.63 6.95 8.01
CA ALA A 432 -18.24 6.08 9.02
C ALA A 432 -18.44 6.81 10.37
N LEU A 433 -17.49 7.66 10.77
CA LEU A 433 -17.60 8.47 11.98
C LEU A 433 -18.73 9.52 11.85
N VAL A 434 -18.80 10.20 10.71
CA VAL A 434 -19.85 11.18 10.39
C VAL A 434 -21.24 10.53 10.35
N ARG A 435 -21.38 9.33 9.77
CA ARG A 435 -22.64 8.58 9.81
C ARG A 435 -23.03 8.06 11.20
N SER A 436 -22.05 7.75 12.06
CA SER A 436 -22.35 7.37 13.45
C SER A 436 -22.84 8.56 14.29
N THR A 437 -22.31 9.76 14.05
CA THR A 437 -22.76 10.97 14.76
C THR A 437 -24.13 11.49 14.31
N SER A 438 -24.62 11.08 13.14
CA SER A 438 -25.94 11.50 12.64
C SER A 438 -27.10 10.60 13.09
N HIS A 439 -26.83 9.39 13.61
CA HIS A 439 -27.88 8.46 14.03
C HIS A 439 -28.21 8.54 15.54
N ASP A 440 -27.34 9.15 16.35
CA ASP A 440 -27.54 9.25 17.81
C ASP A 440 -28.45 10.41 18.24
N SER A 441 -28.90 11.27 17.32
CA SER A 441 -29.81 12.39 17.63
C SER A 441 -31.30 12.04 17.63
N GLU A 442 -31.71 10.87 17.09
CA GLU A 442 -33.15 10.50 17.02
C GLU A 442 -33.57 9.41 18.01
N GLY A 443 -32.62 8.71 18.66
CA GLY A 443 -32.93 7.56 19.52
C GLY A 443 -33.17 7.87 21.00
N SER A 444 -32.71 9.01 21.51
CA SER A 444 -32.62 9.23 22.97
C SER A 444 -33.85 9.89 23.63
N LEU A 445 -34.95 10.10 22.89
CA LEU A 445 -36.15 10.77 23.41
C LEU A 445 -37.34 9.83 23.75
N LYS A 446 -37.19 8.51 23.62
CA LYS A 446 -38.28 7.55 23.94
C LYS A 446 -38.13 6.81 25.28
N ARG A 447 -37.19 7.21 26.15
CA ARG A 447 -36.91 6.47 27.40
C ARG A 447 -36.99 7.29 28.69
N PHE A 448 -37.95 8.20 28.81
CA PHE A 448 -38.33 8.81 30.10
C PHE A 448 -39.83 9.15 30.12
N LYS A 449 -40.67 8.12 30.04
CA LYS A 449 -42.10 8.16 30.44
C LYS A 449 -42.48 6.78 30.99
N LYS A 450 -42.00 6.46 32.20
CA LYS A 450 -42.55 5.42 33.09
C LYS A 450 -41.81 5.47 34.43
N SER A 451 -42.33 6.30 35.32
CA SER A 451 -42.16 6.24 36.78
C SER A 451 -43.05 7.33 37.37
#